data_AF-A0A517DQR5-F1
#
_entry.id   AF-A0A517DQR5-F1
#
_cell.length_a   1.000
_cell.length_b   1.000
_cell.length_c   1.000
_cell.angle_alpha   90.00
_cell.angle_beta   90.00
_cell.angle_gamma   90.00
#
_symmetry.space_group_name_H-M   'P 1'
#
loop_
_entity.id
_entity.type
_entity.pdbx_description
1 polymer ?
#
loop_
_entity_poly.entity_id
_entity_poly.type
_entity_poly.pdbx_seq_one_letter_code
_entity_poly.pdbx_strand_id
1 'polypeptide(L)' 'MSTNPTPGLNQNVVLKPVPWGKRYRAPLMNAAFWAFWLGFALAHQGGVANNSLLINLSYLVFALACLVPLVTKK' A
#
# COMPACT_ATOMS: atom_id res chain seq x y z
N MET A 1 53.38 -11.05 10.44
CA MET A 1 51.94 -10.77 10.63
C MET A 1 51.47 -9.95 9.45
N SER A 2 50.65 -10.55 8.58
CA SER A 2 50.11 -9.90 7.38
C SER A 2 48.84 -9.15 7.75
N THR A 3 48.81 -7.84 7.58
CA THR A 3 47.64 -6.98 7.80
C THR A 3 46.84 -6.90 6.50
N ASN A 4 45.95 -7.86 6.26
CA ASN A 4 44.97 -7.73 5.18
C ASN A 4 43.97 -6.63 5.54
N PRO A 5 43.76 -5.60 4.70
CA PRO A 5 42.64 -4.69 4.86
C PRO A 5 41.35 -5.45 4.52
N THR A 6 40.43 -5.55 5.47
CA THR A 6 39.10 -6.10 5.24
C THR A 6 38.35 -5.25 4.21
N PRO A 7 37.82 -5.83 3.12
CA PRO A 7 37.06 -5.08 2.15
C PRO A 7 35.66 -4.82 2.70
N GLY A 8 35.25 -3.54 2.75
CA GLY A 8 33.85 -3.20 2.47
C GLY A 8 32.98 -2.64 3.59
N LEU A 9 33.51 -2.02 4.66
CA LEU A 9 32.69 -1.17 5.52
C LEU A 9 32.56 0.25 4.92
N ASN A 10 31.93 0.35 3.74
CA ASN A 10 31.55 1.65 3.17
C ASN A 10 30.38 2.22 3.99
N GLN A 11 30.69 2.88 5.10
CA GLN A 11 29.76 3.66 5.94
C GLN A 11 29.31 4.98 5.29
N ASN A 12 29.46 5.12 3.97
CA ASN A 12 28.99 6.26 3.20
C ASN A 12 27.91 5.81 2.20
N VAL A 13 26.92 5.04 2.68
CA VAL A 13 25.64 4.98 1.98
C VAL A 13 24.98 6.34 2.19
N VAL A 14 25.35 7.30 1.35
CA VAL A 14 24.57 8.51 1.11
C VAL A 14 23.18 8.00 0.74
N LEU A 15 22.28 8.00 1.72
CA LEU A 15 20.86 7.71 1.56
C LEU A 15 20.32 8.80 0.64
N LYS A 16 20.48 8.63 -0.68
CA LYS A 16 19.83 9.47 -1.67
C LYS A 16 18.35 9.50 -1.27
N PRO A 17 17.74 10.67 -1.08
CA PRO A 17 16.35 10.75 -0.67
C PRO A 17 15.52 9.99 -1.70
N VAL A 18 14.99 8.84 -1.29
CA VAL A 18 14.10 8.06 -2.14
C VAL A 18 12.83 8.89 -2.29
N PRO A 19 12.41 9.22 -3.52
CA PRO A 19 11.19 9.96 -3.72
C PRO A 19 10.05 9.23 -3.01
N TRP A 20 9.27 9.97 -2.22
CA TRP A 20 8.22 9.43 -1.35
C TRP A 20 7.33 8.41 -2.07
N GLY A 21 6.98 8.69 -3.34
CA GLY A 21 6.21 7.77 -4.18
C GLY A 21 6.82 6.37 -4.28
N LYS A 22 8.15 6.22 -4.43
CA LYS A 22 8.80 4.90 -4.50
C LYS A 22 8.87 4.19 -3.14
N ARG A 23 9.01 4.93 -2.04
CA ARG A 23 9.09 4.36 -0.69
C ARG A 23 7.74 3.79 -0.22
N TYR A 24 6.65 4.48 -0.55
CA TYR A 24 5.32 4.13 -0.03
C TYR A 24 4.44 3.37 -1.04
N ARG A 25 4.88 3.14 -2.28
CA ARG A 25 4.09 2.44 -3.30
C ARG A 25 3.63 1.05 -2.88
N ALA A 26 4.56 0.22 -2.42
CA ALA A 26 4.28 -1.15 -1.99
C ALA A 26 3.31 -1.22 -0.78
N PRO A 27 3.53 -0.47 0.32
CA PRO A 27 2.59 -0.49 1.43
C PRO A 27 1.24 0.14 1.07
N LEU A 28 1.19 1.18 0.22
CA LEU A 28 -0.10 1.72 -0.27
C LEU A 28 -0.86 0.67 -1.08
N MET A 29 -0.20 -0.02 -2.02
CA MET A 29 -0.84 -1.07 -2.82
C MET A 29 -1.35 -2.22 -1.95
N ASN A 30 -0.57 -2.63 -0.95
CA ASN A 30 -1.02 -3.65 -0.01
C ASN A 30 -2.24 -3.17 0.80
N ALA A 31 -2.20 -1.96 1.35
CA ALA A 31 -3.33 -1.36 2.08
C ALA A 31 -4.58 -1.24 1.20
N ALA A 32 -4.43 -0.85 -0.06
CA ALA A 32 -5.53 -0.79 -1.03
C ALA A 32 -6.11 -2.17 -1.35
N PHE A 33 -5.26 -3.19 -1.47
CA PHE A 33 -5.71 -4.57 -1.67
C PHE A 33 -6.52 -5.07 -0.47
N TRP A 34 -6.09 -4.80 0.76
CA TRP A 34 -6.85 -5.13 1.96
C TRP A 34 -8.16 -4.34 2.05
N ALA A 35 -8.14 -3.05 1.72
CA ALA A 35 -9.34 -2.21 1.68
C ALA A 35 -10.35 -2.72 0.64
N PHE A 36 -9.90 -3.17 -0.53
CA PHE A 36 -10.74 -3.78 -1.55
C PHE A 36 -11.46 -5.03 -1.01
N TRP A 37 -10.73 -5.92 -0.34
CA TRP A 37 -11.33 -7.11 0.28
C TRP A 37 -12.32 -6.78 1.39
N LEU A 38 -12.02 -5.76 2.20
CA LEU A 38 -12.92 -5.31 3.26
C LEU A 38 -14.20 -4.69 2.67
N GLY A 39 -14.07 -3.87 1.61
CA GLY A 39 -15.19 -3.33 0.86
C GLY A 39 -16.06 -4.44 0.26
N PHE A 40 -15.45 -5.48 -0.32
CA PHE A 40 -16.17 -6.64 -0.85
C PHE A 40 -16.97 -7.38 0.23
N ALA A 41 -16.35 -7.64 1.39
CA ALA A 41 -17.04 -8.29 2.52
C ALA A 41 -18.23 -7.47 3.03
N LEU A 42 -18.07 -6.13 3.12
CA LEU A 42 -19.15 -5.22 3.48
C LEU A 42 -20.28 -5.20 2.45
N ALA A 43 -19.94 -5.21 1.15
CA ALA A 43 -20.92 -5.27 0.08
C ALA A 43 -21.74 -6.56 0.14
N HIS A 44 -21.06 -7.70 0.36
CA HIS A 44 -21.71 -9.00 0.48
C HIS A 44 -22.65 -9.05 1.69
N GLN A 45 -22.18 -8.63 2.87
CA GLN A 45 -23.04 -8.56 4.06
C GLN A 45 -24.20 -7.56 3.89
N GLY A 46 -23.94 -6.41 3.27
CA GLY A 46 -24.97 -5.41 2.97
C GLY A 46 -26.04 -5.95 2.02
N GLY A 47 -25.64 -6.72 1.00
CA GLY A 47 -26.55 -7.39 0.07
C GLY A 47 -27.38 -8.47 0.76
N VAL A 48 -26.75 -9.34 1.56
CA VAL A 48 -27.45 -10.40 2.32
C VAL A 48 -28.43 -9.80 3.33
N ALA A 49 -28.06 -8.70 3.99
CA ALA A 49 -28.89 -8.02 4.98
C ALA A 49 -29.90 -7.02 4.37
N ASN A 50 -29.93 -6.86 3.04
CA ASN A 50 -30.69 -5.80 2.34
C ASN A 50 -30.48 -4.39 2.94
N ASN A 51 -29.28 -4.13 3.46
CA ASN A 51 -28.96 -2.88 4.13
C ASN A 51 -28.21 -1.93 3.19
N SER A 52 -28.92 -0.93 2.70
CA SER A 52 -28.40 0.06 1.75
C SER A 52 -27.21 0.87 2.29
N LEU A 53 -27.09 1.02 3.62
CA LEU A 53 -25.99 1.79 4.22
C LEU A 53 -24.65 1.05 4.11
N LEU A 54 -24.65 -0.27 4.33
CA LEU A 54 -23.47 -1.11 4.16
C LEU A 54 -23.02 -1.17 2.70
N ILE A 55 -23.98 -1.22 1.78
CA ILE A 55 -23.72 -1.18 0.33
C ILE A 55 -23.08 0.17 -0.05
N ASN A 56 -23.63 1.30 0.39
CA ASN A 56 -23.05 2.62 0.11
C ASN A 56 -21.64 2.79 0.70
N LEU A 57 -21.41 2.29 1.92
CA LEU A 57 -20.07 2.30 2.52
C LEU A 57 -19.08 1.45 1.73
N SER A 58 -19.50 0.29 1.22
CA SER A 58 -18.64 -0.55 0.39
C SER A 58 -18.20 0.15 -0.89
N TYR A 59 -19.09 0.88 -1.57
CA TYR A 59 -18.73 1.66 -2.76
C TYR A 59 -17.70 2.75 -2.45
N LEU A 60 -17.83 3.40 -1.29
CA LEU A 60 -16.89 4.42 -0.85
C LEU A 60 -15.49 3.82 -0.60
N VAL A 61 -15.44 2.66 0.07
CA VAL A 61 -14.20 1.93 0.32
C VAL A 61 -13.57 1.43 -0.99
N PHE A 62 -14.37 0.92 -1.94
CA PHE A 62 -13.90 0.54 -3.27
C PHE A 62 -13.32 1.72 -4.05
N ALA A 63 -14.01 2.86 -4.06
CA ALA A 63 -13.54 4.05 -4.75
C ALA A 63 -12.18 4.52 -4.22
N LEU A 64 -11.99 4.53 -2.90
CA LEU A 64 -10.72 4.87 -2.26
C LEU A 64 -9.61 3.86 -2.60
N ALA A 65 -9.91 2.56 -2.59
CA ALA A 65 -8.95 1.52 -2.97
C ALA A 65 -8.50 1.67 -4.44
N CYS A 66 -9.43 2.00 -5.35
CA CYS A 66 -9.13 2.22 -6.77
C CYS A 66 -8.33 3.49 -7.04
N LEU A 67 -8.38 4.50 -6.15
CA LEU A 67 -7.58 5.72 -6.29
C LEU A 67 -6.09 5.48 -6.01
N VAL A 68 -5.75 4.54 -5.12
CA VAL A 68 -4.35 4.25 -4.74
C VAL A 68 -3.43 3.92 -5.93
N PRO A 69 -3.82 3.04 -6.89
CA PRO A 69 -3.07 2.84 -8.13
C PRO A 69 -2.86 4.11 -8.98
N LEU A 70 -3.81 5.03 -8.98
CA LEU A 70 -3.69 6.30 -9.72
C LEU A 70 -2.67 7.23 -9.05
N VAL A 71 -2.70 7.36 -7.71
CA VAL A 71 -1.77 8.24 -6.98
C VAL A 71 -0.34 7.66 -6.97
N THR A 72 -0.22 6.33 -7.07
CA THR A 72 1.08 5.65 -7.13
C THR A 72 1.68 5.55 -8.52
N LYS A 73 0.94 5.84 -9.59
CA LYS A 73 1.46 6.01 -10.97
C LYS A 73 2.14 7.39 -11.11
N LYS A 74 3.33 7.55 -10.55
CA LYS A 74 4.34 8.55 -10.94
C LYS A 74 5.73 7.95 -10.87
#